data_AF-A0A6G0VLS2-F1
#
_entry.id   AF-A0A6G0VLS2-F1
#
_cell.length_a   1.000
_cell.length_b   1.000
_cell.length_c   1.000
_cell.angle_alpha   90.00
_cell.angle_beta   90.00
_cell.angle_gamma   90.00
#
_symmetry.space_group_name_H-M   'P 1'
#
loop_
_entity.id
_entity.type
_entity.pdbx_description
1 polymer ?
#
loop_
_entity_poly.entity_id
_entity_poly.type
_entity_poly.pdbx_seq_one_letter_code
_entity_poly.pdbx_strand_id
1 'polypeptide(L)'
;MNNKRKNNSLLSYFNKSMKSVVNSDPDEPQPEPSQPKDTETVDLMTCSIARKDDIGLFVNCDLSDTDKNLILTNVWVPSDTYIFPIIEKNKGRNLKFQHHWLKMFKWLAYSETRQGGFCKVRLVFSRTGGIGCQKLHTLVIKPMDSFKKALETLNKHAKHEYHKLALEKADYFLNTTSSKEPEIINKLNIDRAKKINENRGNLIHIIDCILVCGRQEIALRGHRDFGAISFDGEPEMNEGNFRAILKYKAKD
;
A
#
# COMPACT_ATOMS: atom_id res chain seq x y z
N MET A 1 14.70 -59.95 19.57
CA MET A 1 14.68 -58.61 18.93
C MET A 1 13.25 -58.33 18.49
N ASN A 2 12.52 -57.43 19.18
CA ASN A 2 11.15 -57.07 18.79
C ASN A 2 10.97 -55.55 18.98
N ASN A 3 11.02 -54.81 17.87
CA ASN A 3 10.81 -53.36 17.84
C ASN A 3 9.31 -53.06 17.73
N LYS A 4 8.68 -52.65 18.84
CA LYS A 4 7.33 -52.04 18.81
C LYS A 4 7.46 -50.57 18.42
N ARG A 5 7.01 -50.22 17.20
CA ARG A 5 6.80 -48.83 16.77
C ARG A 5 5.70 -48.20 17.62
N LYS A 6 5.97 -47.03 18.22
CA LYS A 6 4.98 -46.20 18.90
C LYS A 6 4.12 -45.47 17.85
N ASN A 7 2.80 -45.71 17.87
CA ASN A 7 1.84 -44.94 17.10
C ASN A 7 1.58 -43.61 17.82
N ASN A 8 2.05 -42.50 17.25
CA ASN A 8 1.65 -41.17 17.70
C ASN A 8 0.44 -40.71 16.85
N SER A 9 -0.70 -40.52 17.50
CA SER A 9 -1.91 -39.95 16.89
C SER A 9 -1.73 -38.46 16.60
N LEU A 10 -2.20 -38.03 15.42
CA LEU A 10 -2.22 -36.63 14.94
C LEU A 10 -2.91 -35.63 15.90
N LEU A 11 -3.69 -36.11 16.88
CA LEU A 11 -4.39 -35.27 17.86
C LEU A 11 -3.45 -34.57 18.87
N SER A 12 -2.21 -35.01 19.03
CA SER A 12 -1.29 -34.40 20.02
C SER A 12 -0.82 -32.99 19.63
N TYR A 13 -1.01 -32.58 18.38
CA TYR A 13 -0.54 -31.29 17.86
C TYR A 13 -1.50 -30.12 18.12
N PHE A 14 -2.75 -30.36 18.50
CA PHE A 14 -3.78 -29.30 18.61
C PHE A 14 -4.09 -28.80 20.02
N ASN A 15 -3.49 -29.38 21.06
CA ASN A 15 -3.73 -28.95 22.45
C ASN A 15 -2.51 -28.22 23.03
N LYS A 16 -2.36 -26.94 22.69
CA LYS A 16 -1.53 -26.01 23.46
C LYS A 16 -2.38 -24.84 23.93
N SER A 17 -2.99 -25.00 25.11
CA SER A 17 -3.71 -23.94 25.82
C SER A 17 -2.73 -22.83 26.22
N MET A 18 -3.14 -21.57 25.98
CA MET A 18 -2.45 -20.40 26.51
C MET A 18 -2.51 -20.42 28.05
N LYS A 19 -1.35 -20.36 28.71
CA LYS A 19 -1.27 -20.07 30.14
C LYS A 19 -1.31 -18.56 30.33
N SER A 20 -2.41 -18.06 30.88
CA SER A 20 -2.48 -16.77 31.57
C SER A 20 -1.57 -16.82 32.79
N VAL A 21 -0.56 -15.95 32.84
CA VAL A 21 0.18 -15.71 34.09
C VAL A 21 -0.52 -14.56 34.80
N VAL A 22 -1.31 -14.93 35.81
CA VAL A 22 -1.70 -14.07 36.92
C VAL A 22 -0.63 -14.28 37.99
N ASN A 23 0.08 -13.23 38.37
CA ASN A 23 0.80 -13.18 39.63
C ASN A 23 0.23 -12.00 40.42
N SER A 24 -0.49 -12.33 41.47
CA SER A 24 -0.84 -11.49 42.61
C SER A 24 0.30 -11.54 43.62
N ASP A 25 0.67 -10.39 44.19
CA ASP A 25 0.85 -10.27 45.64
C ASP A 25 0.87 -8.79 46.07
N PRO A 26 0.56 -8.51 47.35
CA PRO A 26 -0.09 -7.29 47.82
C PRO A 26 0.90 -6.34 48.50
N ASP A 27 0.68 -5.03 48.33
CA ASP A 27 0.82 -4.04 49.40
C ASP A 27 0.36 -2.68 48.86
N GLU A 28 -0.77 -2.22 49.38
CA GLU A 28 -1.33 -0.89 49.15
C GLU A 28 -1.30 -0.13 50.48
N PRO A 29 -0.84 1.12 50.46
CA PRO A 29 -1.62 2.16 51.12
C PRO A 29 -1.92 3.32 50.16
N GLN A 30 -3.20 3.63 49.98
CA GLN A 30 -3.70 4.93 49.50
C GLN A 30 -3.83 5.93 50.68
N PRO A 31 -4.29 7.18 50.46
CA PRO A 31 -3.78 8.25 49.59
C PRO A 31 -3.62 9.56 50.40
N GLU A 32 -2.97 10.62 49.86
CA GLU A 32 -3.40 12.05 49.99
C GLU A 32 -2.42 13.05 49.31
N PRO A 33 -2.83 14.32 49.06
CA PRO A 33 -2.57 15.05 47.82
C PRO A 33 -1.39 16.03 47.89
N SER A 34 -0.82 16.40 46.74
CA SER A 34 -0.14 17.70 46.60
C SER A 34 -0.02 18.22 45.16
N GLN A 35 -0.31 19.53 45.09
CA GLN A 35 -0.40 20.54 44.02
C GLN A 35 0.92 20.82 43.21
N PRO A 36 0.88 21.70 42.19
CA PRO A 36 1.59 21.59 40.90
C PRO A 36 2.88 22.42 40.81
N LYS A 37 3.72 22.08 39.82
CA LYS A 37 4.90 22.83 39.32
C LYS A 37 5.15 22.39 37.87
N ASP A 38 5.56 23.18 36.90
CA ASP A 38 5.72 24.61 36.76
C ASP A 38 5.57 24.91 35.26
N THR A 39 5.00 26.07 34.99
CA THR A 39 4.72 26.65 33.70
C THR A 39 6.02 27.01 32.97
N GLU A 40 6.23 26.50 31.75
CA GLU A 40 7.05 27.19 30.75
C GLU A 40 6.19 27.47 29.51
N THR A 41 5.63 28.67 29.52
CA THR A 41 5.06 29.35 28.36
C THR A 41 6.16 29.59 27.33
N VAL A 42 6.06 28.97 26.16
CA VAL A 42 6.79 29.38 24.96
C VAL A 42 5.81 29.93 23.95
N ASP A 43 5.62 31.23 24.10
CA ASP A 43 5.40 32.28 23.10
C ASP A 43 4.48 31.95 21.91
N LEU A 44 3.20 32.23 22.13
CA LEU A 44 2.18 32.32 21.09
C LEU A 44 2.24 33.72 20.46
N MET A 45 3.14 33.95 19.51
CA MET A 45 3.18 35.19 18.72
C MET A 45 3.84 34.89 17.37
N THR A 46 3.14 34.62 16.26
CA THR A 46 2.11 35.46 15.62
C THR A 46 1.31 34.54 14.67
N CYS A 47 0.10 34.13 15.02
CA CYS A 47 -0.81 33.50 14.05
C CYS A 47 -1.51 34.58 13.25
N SER A 48 -0.81 35.08 12.22
CA SER A 48 -1.51 35.57 11.03
C SER A 48 -2.39 34.41 10.55
N ILE A 49 -3.71 34.65 10.49
CA ILE A 49 -4.75 33.69 10.10
C ILE A 49 -4.19 32.70 9.08
N ALA A 50 -3.92 31.46 9.52
CA ALA A 50 -3.36 30.45 8.64
C ALA A 50 -4.28 30.31 7.42
N ARG A 51 -3.70 30.35 6.23
CA ARG A 51 -4.48 30.16 4.99
C ARG A 51 -5.23 28.84 5.10
N LYS A 52 -6.53 28.88 4.81
CA LYS A 52 -7.35 27.68 4.68
C LYS A 52 -6.64 26.78 3.67
N ASP A 53 -6.39 25.54 4.07
CA ASP A 53 -5.71 24.51 3.27
C ASP A 53 -4.19 24.73 3.06
N ASP A 54 -3.50 25.42 3.96
CA ASP A 54 -2.02 25.46 4.00
C ASP A 54 -1.44 24.06 4.31
N ILE A 55 -0.48 23.60 3.51
CA ILE A 55 0.10 22.24 3.67
C ILE A 55 0.75 22.02 5.04
N GLY A 56 1.23 23.08 5.70
CA GLY A 56 1.87 23.02 7.01
C GLY A 56 0.93 22.62 8.14
N LEU A 57 -0.39 22.77 7.95
CA LEU A 57 -1.44 22.37 8.89
C LEU A 57 -1.61 20.85 8.96
N PHE A 58 -1.27 20.13 7.88
CA PHE A 58 -1.43 18.68 7.76
C PHE A 58 -0.20 17.88 8.19
N VAL A 59 0.87 18.58 8.60
CA VAL A 59 2.12 17.94 9.06
C VAL A 59 1.88 17.28 10.42
N ASN A 60 2.27 16.00 10.55
CA ASN A 60 2.09 15.17 11.76
C ASN A 60 0.63 14.99 12.21
N CYS A 61 -0.32 15.11 11.29
CA CYS A 61 -1.73 14.81 11.53
C CYS A 61 -2.09 13.43 10.98
N ASP A 62 -3.08 12.78 11.61
CA ASP A 62 -3.71 11.59 11.05
C ASP A 62 -4.66 12.01 9.92
N LEU A 63 -4.28 11.73 8.68
CA LEU A 63 -4.99 12.20 7.49
C LEU A 63 -6.14 11.25 7.11
N SER A 64 -7.36 11.78 7.08
CA SER A 64 -8.52 11.12 6.46
C SER A 64 -8.39 11.09 4.94
N ASP A 65 -9.15 10.24 4.25
CA ASP A 65 -9.09 10.18 2.78
C ASP A 65 -9.54 11.50 2.12
N THR A 66 -10.44 12.26 2.76
CA THR A 66 -10.79 13.62 2.34
C THR A 66 -9.61 14.57 2.45
N ASP A 67 -8.82 14.51 3.53
CA ASP A 67 -7.63 15.33 3.69
C ASP A 67 -6.55 14.96 2.67
N LYS A 68 -6.36 13.65 2.42
CA LYS A 68 -5.41 13.18 1.39
C LYS A 68 -5.79 13.72 0.03
N ASN A 69 -7.07 13.66 -0.33
CA ASN A 69 -7.54 14.18 -1.62
C ASN A 69 -7.34 15.70 -1.70
N LEU A 70 -7.68 16.44 -0.65
CA LEU A 70 -7.47 17.88 -0.54
C LEU A 70 -5.99 18.25 -0.73
N ILE A 71 -5.08 17.60 0.00
CA ILE A 71 -3.63 17.87 -0.08
C ILE A 71 -3.09 17.60 -1.48
N LEU A 72 -3.54 16.55 -2.15
CA LEU A 72 -3.05 16.18 -3.48
C LEU A 72 -3.56 17.12 -4.58
N THR A 73 -4.79 17.60 -4.46
CA THR A 73 -5.51 18.32 -5.54
C THR A 73 -5.67 19.82 -5.31
N ASN A 74 -6.05 20.22 -4.10
CA ASN A 74 -6.65 21.53 -3.80
C ASN A 74 -5.91 22.30 -2.69
N VAL A 75 -4.73 21.84 -2.27
CA VAL A 75 -3.91 22.54 -1.29
C VAL A 75 -3.62 23.97 -1.74
N TRP A 76 -3.54 24.90 -0.80
CA TRP A 76 -3.26 26.29 -1.11
C TRP A 76 -1.92 26.46 -1.83
N VAL A 77 -1.93 27.28 -2.89
CA VAL A 77 -0.75 27.65 -3.67
C VAL A 77 -0.64 29.18 -3.69
N PRO A 78 0.53 29.76 -3.36
CA PRO A 78 0.73 31.21 -3.47
C PRO A 78 0.48 31.72 -4.88
N SER A 79 0.00 32.96 -5.02
CA SER A 79 -0.10 33.66 -6.31
C SER A 79 1.27 33.87 -6.96
N ASP A 80 1.31 34.08 -8.28
CA ASP A 80 2.50 34.51 -9.01
C ASP A 80 3.07 35.86 -8.50
N THR A 81 2.20 36.71 -7.95
CA THR A 81 2.57 38.01 -7.35
C THR A 81 2.96 37.91 -5.87
N TYR A 82 2.92 36.71 -5.29
CA TYR A 82 3.22 36.52 -3.87
C TYR A 82 4.70 36.80 -3.57
N ILE A 83 4.94 37.61 -2.53
CA ILE A 83 6.29 37.94 -2.07
C ILE A 83 6.68 36.97 -0.95
N PHE A 84 7.57 36.03 -1.27
CA PHE A 84 8.07 35.09 -0.27
C PHE A 84 8.93 35.79 0.80
N PRO A 85 8.68 35.51 2.09
CA PRO A 85 9.46 36.09 3.17
C PRO A 85 10.90 35.56 3.16
N ILE A 86 11.83 36.40 3.63
CA ILE A 86 13.22 36.00 3.86
C ILE A 86 13.30 35.43 5.28
N ILE A 87 13.49 34.12 5.36
CA ILE A 87 13.68 33.44 6.64
C ILE A 87 15.03 33.78 7.27
N GLU A 88 15.12 33.74 8.60
CA GLU A 88 16.29 34.22 9.35
C GLU A 88 17.61 33.60 8.91
N LYS A 89 17.61 32.29 8.70
CA LYS A 89 18.77 31.51 8.24
C LYS A 89 19.32 31.97 6.88
N ASN A 90 18.48 32.65 6.09
CA ASN A 90 18.80 33.10 4.74
C ASN A 90 18.97 34.62 4.63
N LYS A 91 18.77 35.39 5.71
CA LYS A 91 18.92 36.86 5.73
C LYS A 91 20.29 37.31 5.21
N GLY A 92 21.38 36.66 5.65
CA GLY A 92 22.74 37.03 5.23
C GLY A 92 23.04 36.91 3.73
N ARG A 93 22.20 36.21 2.96
CA ARG A 93 22.33 36.09 1.49
C ARG A 93 21.08 36.58 0.73
N ASN A 94 20.09 37.13 1.44
CA ASN A 94 18.80 37.54 0.90
C ASN A 94 18.12 36.45 0.05
N LEU A 95 18.24 35.17 0.46
CA LEU A 95 17.63 34.06 -0.27
C LEU A 95 16.18 33.88 0.16
N LYS A 96 15.28 33.77 -0.81
CA LYS A 96 13.85 33.51 -0.62
C LYS A 96 13.41 32.30 -1.43
N PHE A 97 12.29 31.71 -1.03
CA PHE A 97 11.64 30.68 -1.83
C PHE A 97 11.25 31.26 -3.20
N GLN A 98 11.36 30.45 -4.26
CA GLN A 98 11.04 30.90 -5.62
C GLN A 98 9.75 30.26 -6.12
N HIS A 99 8.81 31.08 -6.60
CA HIS A 99 7.57 30.60 -7.20
C HIS A 99 7.82 29.60 -8.33
N HIS A 100 8.87 29.81 -9.13
CA HIS A 100 9.24 28.93 -10.24
C HIS A 100 9.40 27.46 -9.84
N TRP A 101 9.84 27.17 -8.60
CA TRP A 101 9.96 25.78 -8.13
C TRP A 101 8.61 25.07 -8.04
N LEU A 102 7.53 25.78 -7.72
CA LEU A 102 6.17 25.22 -7.71
C LEU A 102 5.71 24.85 -9.12
N LYS A 103 6.09 25.66 -10.12
CA LYS A 103 5.81 25.40 -11.54
C LYS A 103 6.59 24.18 -12.06
N MET A 104 7.86 24.05 -11.67
CA MET A 104 8.70 22.92 -12.08
C MET A 104 8.29 21.60 -11.40
N PHE A 105 8.00 21.64 -10.10
CA PHE A 105 7.76 20.46 -9.29
C PHE A 105 6.31 20.44 -8.82
N LYS A 106 5.41 19.84 -9.62
CA LYS A 106 3.96 19.76 -9.31
C LYS A 106 3.64 19.11 -7.96
N TRP A 107 4.54 18.30 -7.42
CA TRP A 107 4.41 17.67 -6.10
C TRP A 107 4.84 18.57 -4.93
N LEU A 108 5.47 19.71 -5.20
CA LEU A 108 5.94 20.68 -4.21
C LEU A 108 4.79 21.65 -3.86
N ALA A 109 4.60 21.91 -2.58
CA ALA A 109 3.72 22.95 -2.07
C ALA A 109 4.47 23.82 -1.06
N TYR A 110 4.16 25.10 -1.02
CA TYR A 110 4.72 26.03 -0.04
C TYR A 110 3.78 26.14 1.16
N SER A 111 4.34 26.20 2.36
CA SER A 111 3.61 26.53 3.59
C SER A 111 4.01 27.93 4.05
N GLU A 112 3.03 28.82 4.20
CA GLU A 112 3.22 30.16 4.76
C GLU A 112 3.49 30.05 6.27
N THR A 113 2.75 29.17 6.96
CA THR A 113 2.90 28.95 8.41
C THR A 113 4.28 28.41 8.80
N ARG A 114 4.87 27.57 7.95
CA ARG A 114 6.20 26.97 8.18
C ARG A 114 7.30 27.56 7.29
N GLN A 115 6.98 28.57 6.49
CA GLN A 115 7.88 29.34 5.64
C GLN A 115 8.82 28.52 4.73
N GLY A 116 8.34 27.42 4.14
CA GLY A 116 9.14 26.62 3.24
C GLY A 116 8.38 25.53 2.49
N GLY A 117 9.12 24.71 1.73
CA GLY A 117 8.54 23.74 0.80
C GLY A 117 8.28 22.37 1.43
N PHE A 118 7.18 21.74 1.04
CA PHE A 118 6.79 20.37 1.39
C PHE A 118 6.44 19.56 0.14
N CYS A 119 6.67 18.26 0.21
CA CYS A 119 6.28 17.33 -0.84
C CYS A 119 4.91 16.73 -0.50
N LYS A 120 3.87 17.08 -1.29
CA LYS A 120 2.47 16.64 -1.10
C LYS A 120 2.36 15.13 -0.98
N VAL A 121 2.88 14.41 -1.97
CA VAL A 121 2.78 12.94 -2.05
C VAL A 121 3.53 12.26 -0.91
N ARG A 122 4.68 12.81 -0.50
CA ARG A 122 5.43 12.25 0.62
C ARG A 122 4.78 12.55 1.95
N LEU A 123 4.19 13.74 2.12
CA LEU A 123 3.44 14.08 3.33
C LEU A 123 2.26 13.12 3.53
N VAL A 124 1.56 12.75 2.45
CA VAL A 124 0.42 11.83 2.51
C VAL A 124 0.83 10.36 2.68
N PHE A 125 1.80 9.87 1.91
CA PHE A 125 2.04 8.41 1.77
C PHE A 125 3.30 7.90 2.48
N SER A 126 4.05 8.75 3.18
CA SER A 126 5.28 8.31 3.84
C SER A 126 5.07 8.09 5.34
N ARG A 127 5.07 6.82 5.74
CA ARG A 127 5.13 6.44 7.17
C ARG A 127 6.58 6.34 7.66
N THR A 128 7.52 5.99 6.78
CA THR A 128 8.96 5.87 7.07
C THR A 128 9.81 6.33 5.87
N GLY A 129 11.09 6.64 6.12
CA GLY A 129 12.07 6.99 5.09
C GLY A 129 12.93 5.80 4.67
N GLY A 130 12.92 5.46 3.37
CA GLY A 130 13.93 4.61 2.72
C GLY A 130 14.24 3.25 3.36
N ILE A 131 15.42 2.72 3.04
CA ILE A 131 15.95 1.46 3.58
C ILE A 131 16.31 1.68 5.06
N GLY A 132 15.80 0.81 5.94
CA GLY A 132 16.07 0.87 7.38
C GLY A 132 15.16 1.82 8.17
N CYS A 133 14.03 2.26 7.62
CA CYS A 133 13.05 3.12 8.31
C CYS A 133 13.66 4.41 8.89
N GLN A 134 14.54 5.07 8.13
CA GLN A 134 15.12 6.35 8.52
C GLN A 134 14.01 7.38 8.79
N LYS A 135 14.26 8.26 9.78
CA LYS A 135 13.30 9.30 10.16
C LYS A 135 13.06 10.22 8.97
N LEU A 136 11.78 10.41 8.63
CA LEU A 136 11.35 11.43 7.69
C LEU A 136 11.81 12.79 8.21
N HIS A 137 12.44 13.60 7.35
CA HIS A 137 12.95 14.90 7.79
C HIS A 137 12.52 16.00 6.84
N THR A 138 13.36 16.35 5.87
CA THR A 138 13.12 17.47 4.97
C THR A 138 12.04 17.15 3.93
N LEU A 139 11.18 18.12 3.64
CA LEU A 139 10.01 18.06 2.73
C LEU A 139 8.80 17.29 3.26
N VAL A 140 8.85 16.71 4.47
CA VAL A 140 7.71 16.00 5.06
C VAL A 140 7.41 16.47 6.48
N ILE A 141 8.36 16.31 7.41
CA ILE A 141 8.19 16.78 8.79
C ILE A 141 8.68 18.21 8.92
N LYS A 142 9.84 18.50 8.33
CA LYS A 142 10.41 19.85 8.26
C LYS A 142 10.28 20.41 6.86
N PRO A 143 9.96 21.71 6.74
CA PRO A 143 9.98 22.38 5.45
C PRO A 143 11.41 22.37 4.88
N MET A 144 11.52 22.35 3.56
CA MET A 144 12.76 22.73 2.90
C MET A 144 12.94 24.25 3.04
N ASP A 145 13.94 24.64 3.81
CA ASP A 145 14.33 26.03 4.10
C ASP A 145 15.72 26.39 3.51
N SER A 146 16.49 25.39 3.05
CA SER A 146 17.81 25.57 2.43
C SER A 146 17.73 25.99 0.96
N PHE A 147 17.55 27.30 0.72
CA PHE A 147 17.30 27.81 -0.63
C PHE A 147 18.54 27.89 -1.54
N LYS A 148 19.75 27.88 -0.98
CA LYS A 148 21.01 27.95 -1.76
C LYS A 148 21.15 26.84 -2.80
N LYS A 149 20.71 25.63 -2.45
CA LYS A 149 20.80 24.41 -3.27
C LYS A 149 19.43 23.79 -3.49
N ALA A 150 18.38 24.61 -3.56
CA ALA A 150 17.01 24.13 -3.67
C ALA A 150 16.81 23.22 -4.89
N LEU A 151 17.26 23.65 -6.08
CA LEU A 151 17.13 22.85 -7.30
C LEU A 151 17.88 21.51 -7.20
N GLU A 152 19.10 21.48 -6.68
CA GLU A 152 19.87 20.24 -6.46
C GLU A 152 19.10 19.30 -5.52
N THR A 153 18.57 19.85 -4.42
CA THR A 153 17.83 19.11 -3.39
C THR A 153 16.51 18.55 -3.92
N LEU A 154 15.72 19.35 -4.64
CA LEU A 154 14.45 18.95 -5.21
C LEU A 154 14.63 17.91 -6.33
N ASN A 155 15.64 18.08 -7.18
CA ASN A 155 15.96 17.09 -8.21
C ASN A 155 16.43 15.77 -7.60
N LYS A 156 17.27 15.82 -6.56
CA LYS A 156 17.70 14.62 -5.84
C LYS A 156 16.49 13.94 -5.17
N HIS A 157 15.61 14.70 -4.54
CA HIS A 157 14.36 14.21 -3.95
C HIS A 157 13.49 13.47 -4.98
N ALA A 158 13.25 14.08 -6.14
CA ALA A 158 12.43 13.50 -7.20
C ALA A 158 12.99 12.17 -7.74
N LYS A 159 14.31 11.98 -7.70
CA LYS A 159 14.97 10.75 -8.18
C LYS A 159 14.90 9.59 -7.20
N HIS A 160 14.67 9.85 -5.91
CA HIS A 160 14.65 8.80 -4.90
C HIS A 160 13.46 7.84 -5.06
N GLU A 161 13.69 6.54 -4.85
CA GLU A 161 12.65 5.51 -4.98
C GLU A 161 11.46 5.74 -4.06
N TYR A 162 11.73 6.16 -2.83
CA TYR A 162 10.67 6.43 -1.86
C TYR A 162 9.71 7.55 -2.34
N HIS A 163 10.18 8.45 -3.20
CA HIS A 163 9.36 9.49 -3.81
C HIS A 163 8.55 8.94 -4.97
N LYS A 164 9.18 8.16 -5.86
CA LYS A 164 8.50 7.46 -6.96
C LYS A 164 7.38 6.55 -6.47
N LEU A 165 7.64 5.75 -5.44
CA LEU A 165 6.62 4.90 -4.81
C LEU A 165 5.49 5.72 -4.16
N ALA A 166 5.78 6.90 -3.64
CA ALA A 166 4.74 7.78 -3.10
C ALA A 166 3.91 8.44 -4.21
N LEU A 167 4.51 8.73 -5.37
CA LEU A 167 3.79 9.18 -6.56
C LEU A 167 2.84 8.09 -7.06
N GLU A 168 3.31 6.85 -7.21
CA GLU A 168 2.48 5.72 -7.64
C GLU A 168 1.29 5.49 -6.70
N LYS A 169 1.52 5.57 -5.37
CA LYS A 169 0.44 5.49 -4.38
C LYS A 169 -0.56 6.64 -4.51
N ALA A 170 -0.08 7.86 -4.78
CA ALA A 170 -0.95 9.01 -5.00
C ALA A 170 -1.80 8.84 -6.25
N ASP A 171 -1.22 8.39 -7.35
CA ASP A 171 -1.93 8.16 -8.61
C ASP A 171 -2.99 7.07 -8.45
N TYR A 172 -2.65 5.96 -7.81
CA TYR A 172 -3.61 4.89 -7.50
C TYR A 172 -4.77 5.41 -6.63
N PHE A 173 -4.47 6.19 -5.58
CA PHE A 173 -5.48 6.76 -4.70
C PHE A 173 -6.42 7.70 -5.45
N LEU A 174 -5.88 8.60 -6.28
CA LEU A 174 -6.68 9.55 -7.06
C LEU A 174 -7.56 8.84 -8.10
N ASN A 175 -7.03 7.80 -8.77
CA ASN A 175 -7.78 7.01 -9.75
C ASN A 175 -8.92 6.23 -9.11
N THR A 176 -8.68 5.65 -7.94
CA THR A 176 -9.69 4.92 -7.16
C THR A 176 -10.78 5.88 -6.64
N THR A 177 -10.36 7.01 -6.06
CA THR A 177 -11.29 8.00 -5.50
C THR A 177 -12.16 8.66 -6.59
N SER A 178 -11.59 8.88 -7.78
CA SER A 178 -12.33 9.44 -8.92
C SER A 178 -13.13 8.39 -9.70
N SER A 179 -13.24 7.15 -9.19
CA SER A 179 -13.91 6.01 -9.84
C SER A 179 -13.41 5.68 -11.25
N LYS A 180 -12.17 6.07 -11.59
CA LYS A 180 -11.55 5.75 -12.89
C LYS A 180 -11.11 4.30 -12.96
N GLU A 181 -10.70 3.74 -11.83
CA GLU A 181 -10.33 2.33 -11.70
C GLU A 181 -10.97 1.69 -10.47
N PRO A 182 -11.40 0.41 -10.56
CA PRO A 182 -11.87 -0.33 -9.40
C PRO A 182 -10.70 -0.67 -8.46
N GLU A 183 -10.98 -0.68 -7.16
CA GLU A 183 -10.04 -1.13 -6.14
C GLU A 183 -9.48 -2.53 -6.42
N ILE A 184 -8.25 -2.78 -5.96
CA ILE A 184 -7.58 -4.09 -6.09
C ILE A 184 -8.48 -5.23 -5.55
N ILE A 185 -9.19 -5.02 -4.45
CA ILE A 185 -10.09 -6.03 -3.87
C ILE A 185 -11.21 -6.39 -4.86
N ASN A 186 -11.79 -5.39 -5.51
CA ASN A 186 -12.83 -5.60 -6.51
C ASN A 186 -12.28 -6.31 -7.75
N LYS A 187 -11.08 -5.93 -8.23
CA LYS A 187 -10.38 -6.62 -9.32
C LYS A 187 -10.16 -8.10 -9.00
N LEU A 188 -9.66 -8.42 -7.79
CA LEU A 188 -9.44 -9.79 -7.33
C LEU A 188 -10.74 -10.60 -7.26
N ASN A 189 -11.83 -9.99 -6.81
CA ASN A 189 -13.14 -10.64 -6.74
C ASN A 189 -13.69 -10.97 -8.14
N ILE A 190 -13.55 -10.04 -9.10
CA ILE A 190 -13.94 -10.25 -10.50
C ILE A 190 -13.13 -11.40 -11.10
N ASP A 191 -11.81 -11.41 -10.92
CA ASP A 191 -10.94 -12.47 -11.45
C ASP A 191 -11.26 -13.83 -10.83
N ARG A 192 -11.58 -13.86 -9.54
CA ARG A 192 -12.02 -15.08 -8.85
C ARG A 192 -13.34 -15.59 -9.42
N ALA A 193 -14.31 -14.71 -9.62
CA ALA A 193 -15.61 -15.07 -10.20
C ALA A 193 -15.44 -15.60 -11.64
N LYS A 194 -14.58 -14.96 -12.43
CA LYS A 194 -14.23 -15.39 -13.79
C LYS A 194 -13.66 -16.82 -13.80
N LYS A 195 -12.67 -17.10 -12.95
CA LYS A 195 -12.08 -18.45 -12.81
C LYS A 195 -13.10 -19.50 -12.37
N ILE A 196 -14.00 -19.16 -11.45
CA ILE A 196 -15.09 -20.08 -11.05
C ILE A 196 -15.97 -20.41 -12.24
N ASN A 197 -16.33 -19.41 -13.05
CA ASN A 197 -17.16 -19.61 -14.22
C ASN A 197 -16.47 -20.43 -15.31
N GLU A 198 -15.19 -20.14 -15.60
CA GLU A 198 -14.36 -20.93 -16.52
C GLU A 198 -14.26 -22.40 -16.07
N ASN A 199 -13.97 -22.64 -14.79
CA ASN A 199 -13.90 -24.00 -14.25
C ASN A 199 -15.25 -24.73 -14.34
N ARG A 200 -16.37 -24.04 -14.08
CA ARG A 200 -17.72 -24.61 -14.24
C ARG A 200 -17.99 -24.97 -15.70
N GLY A 201 -17.61 -24.10 -16.64
CA GLY A 201 -17.65 -24.38 -18.06
C GLY A 201 -16.86 -25.66 -18.39
N ASN A 202 -15.60 -25.74 -17.99
CA ASN A 202 -14.74 -26.90 -18.24
C ASN A 202 -15.30 -28.21 -17.65
N LEU A 203 -15.89 -28.15 -16.44
CA LEU A 203 -16.53 -29.30 -15.80
C LEU A 203 -17.71 -29.83 -16.61
N ILE A 204 -18.52 -28.96 -17.22
CA ILE A 204 -19.62 -29.38 -18.10
C ILE A 204 -19.06 -30.20 -19.28
N HIS A 205 -18.00 -29.74 -19.93
CA HIS A 205 -17.37 -30.46 -21.04
C HIS A 205 -16.82 -31.82 -20.62
N ILE A 206 -16.20 -31.91 -19.43
CA ILE A 206 -15.73 -33.18 -18.85
C ILE A 206 -16.89 -34.15 -18.61
N ILE A 207 -17.99 -33.67 -18.02
CA ILE A 207 -19.18 -34.47 -17.74
C ILE A 207 -19.78 -35.00 -19.05
N ASP A 208 -19.88 -34.17 -20.08
CA ASP A 208 -20.37 -34.59 -21.38
C ASP A 208 -19.51 -35.71 -21.99
N CYS A 209 -18.19 -35.63 -21.89
CA CYS A 209 -17.30 -36.71 -22.35
C CYS A 209 -17.58 -38.02 -21.60
N ILE A 210 -17.79 -37.95 -20.28
CA ILE A 210 -18.16 -39.13 -19.47
C ILE A 210 -19.51 -39.70 -19.92
N LEU A 211 -20.51 -38.84 -20.15
CA LEU A 211 -21.83 -39.24 -20.62
C LEU A 211 -21.79 -39.93 -21.99
N VAL A 212 -20.98 -39.41 -22.93
CA VAL A 212 -20.77 -40.05 -24.24
C VAL A 212 -20.18 -41.45 -24.07
N CYS A 213 -19.11 -41.58 -23.28
CA CYS A 213 -18.51 -42.88 -23.03
C CYS A 213 -19.52 -43.86 -22.41
N GLY A 214 -20.29 -43.43 -21.42
CA GLY A 214 -21.30 -44.26 -20.76
C GLY A 214 -22.43 -44.70 -21.70
N ARG A 215 -22.94 -43.79 -22.55
CA ARG A 215 -24.04 -44.08 -23.49
C ARG A 215 -23.63 -44.99 -24.64
N GLN A 216 -22.37 -44.92 -25.06
CA GLN A 216 -21.83 -45.71 -26.17
C GLN A 216 -21.15 -47.00 -25.69
N GLU A 217 -21.24 -47.31 -24.40
CA GLU A 217 -20.56 -48.46 -23.78
C GLU A 217 -19.03 -48.47 -24.01
N ILE A 218 -18.45 -47.28 -24.14
CA ILE A 218 -17.00 -47.09 -24.31
C ILE A 218 -16.35 -47.02 -22.92
N ALA A 219 -15.33 -47.84 -22.70
CA ALA A 219 -14.57 -47.80 -21.46
C ALA A 219 -13.91 -46.43 -21.24
N LEU A 220 -14.11 -45.85 -20.05
CA LEU A 220 -13.48 -44.58 -19.63
C LEU A 220 -11.96 -44.69 -19.50
N ARG A 221 -11.45 -45.88 -19.16
CA ARG A 221 -10.03 -46.13 -18.96
C ARG A 221 -9.37 -46.73 -20.20
N GLY A 222 -8.13 -46.35 -20.45
CA GLY A 222 -7.25 -46.92 -21.46
C GLY A 222 -5.93 -47.41 -20.87
N HIS A 223 -4.92 -47.58 -21.74
CA HIS A 223 -3.60 -48.06 -21.33
C HIS A 223 -2.79 -47.00 -20.55
N ARG A 224 -3.02 -45.71 -20.80
CA ARG A 224 -2.29 -44.59 -20.15
C ARG A 224 -3.23 -43.43 -19.85
N ASP A 225 -3.76 -43.37 -18.63
CA ASP A 225 -4.77 -42.38 -18.24
C ASP A 225 -4.24 -41.23 -17.35
N PHE A 226 -2.91 -41.03 -17.27
CA PHE A 226 -2.26 -40.09 -16.36
C PHE A 226 -1.32 -39.12 -17.09
N GLY A 227 -0.96 -38.02 -16.42
CA GLY A 227 -0.06 -36.99 -16.96
C GLY A 227 -0.76 -35.90 -17.77
N ALA A 228 0.01 -34.92 -18.24
CA ALA A 228 -0.51 -33.82 -19.05
C ALA A 228 -1.05 -34.31 -20.40
N ILE A 229 -2.04 -33.62 -20.96
CA ILE A 229 -2.54 -33.87 -22.31
C ILE A 229 -1.71 -33.02 -23.27
N SER A 230 -0.96 -33.66 -24.16
CA SER A 230 -0.23 -32.95 -25.22
C SER A 230 -1.18 -32.55 -26.33
N PHE A 231 -1.15 -31.28 -26.75
CA PHE A 231 -1.86 -30.80 -27.94
C PHE A 231 -0.97 -30.76 -29.19
N ASP A 232 0.35 -30.94 -29.00
CA ASP A 232 1.33 -30.92 -30.08
C ASP A 232 1.40 -32.31 -30.74
N GLY A 233 0.85 -32.40 -31.94
CA GLY A 233 0.82 -33.63 -32.73
C GLY A 233 -0.13 -34.71 -32.18
N GLU A 234 -0.19 -35.82 -32.92
CA GLU A 234 -0.88 -37.03 -32.49
C GLU A 234 0.06 -37.86 -31.61
N PRO A 235 -0.45 -38.44 -30.51
CA PRO A 235 0.39 -39.21 -29.60
C PRO A 235 0.90 -40.48 -30.29
N GLU A 236 2.18 -40.82 -30.07
CA GLU A 236 2.80 -42.05 -30.59
C GLU A 236 2.09 -43.33 -30.11
N MET A 237 1.38 -43.24 -28.98
CA MET A 237 0.63 -44.33 -28.37
C MET A 237 -0.78 -43.90 -28.00
N ASN A 238 -1.72 -44.84 -28.03
CA ASN A 238 -3.10 -44.60 -27.61
C ASN A 238 -3.18 -44.22 -26.10
N GLU A 239 -3.62 -42.99 -25.82
CA GLU A 239 -3.81 -42.44 -24.46
C GLU A 239 -5.17 -42.79 -23.83
N GLY A 240 -5.95 -43.67 -24.44
CA GLY A 240 -7.25 -44.09 -23.94
C GLY A 240 -8.42 -43.20 -24.39
N ASN A 241 -9.61 -43.79 -24.41
CA ASN A 241 -10.79 -43.22 -25.06
C ASN A 241 -11.21 -41.87 -24.44
N PHE A 242 -11.25 -41.79 -23.10
CA PHE A 242 -11.67 -40.56 -22.42
C PHE A 242 -10.71 -39.40 -22.68
N ARG A 243 -9.38 -39.64 -22.66
CA ARG A 243 -8.38 -38.62 -22.95
C ARG A 243 -8.44 -38.15 -24.40
N ALA A 244 -8.65 -39.07 -25.35
CA ALA A 244 -8.81 -38.71 -26.75
C ALA A 244 -10.06 -37.83 -26.99
N ILE A 245 -11.20 -38.20 -26.40
CA ILE A 245 -12.44 -37.42 -26.52
C ILE A 245 -12.30 -36.07 -25.81
N LEU A 246 -11.67 -36.02 -24.65
CA LEU A 246 -11.41 -34.77 -23.92
C LEU A 246 -10.45 -33.85 -24.70
N LYS A 247 -9.40 -34.39 -25.33
CA LYS A 247 -8.48 -33.64 -26.20
C LYS A 247 -9.20 -33.10 -27.43
N TYR A 248 -10.10 -33.88 -28.03
CA TYR A 248 -10.95 -33.42 -29.14
C TYR A 248 -11.85 -32.26 -28.70
N LYS A 249 -12.58 -32.43 -27.59
CA LYS A 249 -13.49 -31.41 -27.07
C LYS A 249 -12.81 -30.15 -26.53
N ALA A 250 -11.51 -30.23 -26.20
CA ALA A 250 -10.71 -29.08 -25.79
C ALA A 250 -10.10 -28.30 -26.97
N LYS A 251 -10.16 -28.83 -28.20
CA LYS A 251 -9.75 -28.13 -29.43
C LYS A 251 -10.89 -27.29 -30.03
N ASP A 252 -12.14 -27.65 -29.74
CA ASP A 252 -13.36 -26.87 -30.06
C ASP A 252 -13.55 -25.71 -29.06
#